data_AF-A0A7D7LB00-F1
#
_entry.id   AF-A0A7D7LB00-F1
#
_cell.length_a   1.000
_cell.length_b   1.000
_cell.length_c   1.000
_cell.angle_alpha   90.00
_cell.angle_beta   90.00
_cell.angle_gamma   90.00
#
_symmetry.space_group_name_H-M   'P 1'
#
loop_
_entity.id
_entity.type
_entity.pdbx_description
1 polymer ?
#
loop_
_entity_poly.entity_id
_entity_poly.type
_entity_poly.pdbx_seq_one_letter_code
_entity_poly.pdbx_strand_id
1 'polypeptide(L)'
;MESPTIDKETLELAAQDVRRVIERQKEERQILITQMNILFVTNTALLSFLTISRLITIFSLFSVLEILLLLFNFMLLIRALLPRKFFVSPNLETDDFQNKYLKFSPQEYQSQMLVNLRETYNENQKQVEDISQSLTYATFVTAGIAFVALLHQVTVYFIPELQKI
;
A
#
# COMPACT_ATOMS: atom_id res chain seq x y z
N MET A 1 36.40 -27.93 -11.18
CA MET A 1 35.70 -26.72 -11.68
C MET A 1 36.13 -25.59 -10.77
N GLU A 2 37.05 -24.74 -11.23
CA GLU A 2 37.47 -23.55 -10.46
C GLU A 2 36.27 -22.61 -10.35
N SER A 3 35.89 -22.25 -9.13
CA SER A 3 34.87 -21.23 -8.88
C SER A 3 35.36 -19.93 -9.50
N PRO A 4 34.58 -19.26 -10.38
CA PRO A 4 35.00 -17.99 -10.95
C PRO A 4 35.28 -17.02 -9.81
N THR A 5 36.49 -16.48 -9.77
CA THR A 5 36.90 -15.46 -8.81
C THR A 5 35.99 -14.26 -9.03
N ILE A 6 35.09 -13.99 -8.09
CA ILE A 6 34.17 -12.87 -8.17
C ILE A 6 35.01 -11.59 -8.16
N ASP A 7 34.92 -10.83 -9.24
CA ASP A 7 35.58 -9.54 -9.36
C ASP A 7 35.03 -8.57 -8.31
N LYS A 8 35.93 -7.96 -7.54
CA LYS A 8 35.58 -7.11 -6.39
C LYS A 8 34.86 -5.84 -6.85
N GLU A 9 35.25 -5.27 -7.99
CA GLU A 9 34.65 -4.07 -8.55
C GLU A 9 33.19 -4.36 -8.96
N THR A 10 32.96 -5.49 -9.63
CA THR A 10 31.61 -5.98 -9.97
C THR A 10 30.74 -6.17 -8.73
N LEU A 11 31.29 -6.71 -7.64
CA LEU A 11 30.57 -6.93 -6.39
C LEU A 11 30.18 -5.61 -5.70
N GLU A 12 31.07 -4.62 -5.73
CA GLU A 12 30.80 -3.28 -5.19
C GLU A 12 29.73 -2.54 -6.00
N LEU A 13 29.79 -2.61 -7.34
CA LEU A 13 28.75 -2.07 -8.22
C LEU A 13 27.39 -2.71 -7.95
N ALA A 14 27.33 -4.05 -7.86
CA ALA A 14 26.11 -4.77 -7.54
C ALA A 14 25.54 -4.36 -6.17
N ALA A 15 26.39 -4.18 -5.16
CA ALA A 15 25.97 -3.73 -3.83
C ALA A 15 25.40 -2.31 -3.85
N GLN A 16 25.99 -1.41 -4.64
CA GLN A 16 25.48 -0.06 -4.82
C GLN A 16 24.11 -0.06 -5.51
N ASP A 17 23.93 -0.85 -6.56
CA ASP A 17 22.67 -0.93 -7.29
C ASP A 17 21.55 -1.54 -6.44
N VAL A 18 21.83 -2.61 -5.69
CA VAL A 18 20.85 -3.21 -4.76
C VAL A 18 20.42 -2.20 -3.69
N ARG A 19 21.36 -1.45 -3.10
CA ARG A 19 21.02 -0.38 -2.13
C ARG A 19 20.14 0.69 -2.76
N ARG A 20 20.43 1.12 -3.99
CA ARG A 20 19.62 2.11 -4.72
C ARG A 20 18.20 1.60 -4.95
N VAL A 21 18.02 0.33 -5.30
CA VAL A 21 16.70 -0.26 -5.51
C VAL A 21 15.90 -0.35 -4.20
N ILE A 22 16.55 -0.70 -3.09
CA ILE A 22 15.89 -0.76 -1.77
C ILE A 22 15.46 0.64 -1.31
N GLU A 23 16.28 1.67 -1.51
CA GLU A 23 15.87 3.04 -1.20
C GLU A 23 14.67 3.49 -2.06
N ARG A 24 14.66 3.17 -3.35
CA ARG A 24 13.48 3.42 -4.21
C ARG A 24 12.22 2.70 -3.71
N GLN A 25 12.34 1.45 -3.27
CA GLN A 25 11.21 0.70 -2.70
C GLN A 25 10.67 1.36 -1.43
N LYS A 26 11.54 1.91 -0.58
CA LYS A 26 11.15 2.67 0.61
C LYS A 26 10.43 3.97 0.24
N GLU A 27 10.92 4.69 -0.78
CA GLU A 27 10.25 5.88 -1.34
C GLU A 27 8.85 5.52 -1.90
N GLU A 28 8.75 4.46 -2.70
CA GLU A 28 7.47 3.96 -3.22
C GLU A 28 6.48 3.65 -2.11
N ARG A 29 6.93 2.96 -1.06
CA ARG A 29 6.10 2.69 0.12
C ARG A 29 5.59 3.98 0.77
N GLN A 30 6.43 5.02 0.86
CA GLN A 30 6.02 6.29 1.45
C GLN A 30 5.01 7.04 0.56
N ILE A 31 5.14 6.94 -0.76
CA ILE A 31 4.15 7.44 -1.71
C ILE A 31 2.81 6.73 -1.48
N LEU A 32 2.81 5.40 -1.35
CA LEU A 32 1.59 4.62 -1.08
C LEU A 32 0.94 5.03 0.25
N ILE A 33 1.72 5.23 1.31
CA ILE A 33 1.20 5.72 2.61
C ILE A 33 0.54 7.10 2.44
N THR A 34 1.16 7.98 1.64
CA THR A 34 0.61 9.31 1.36
C THR A 34 -0.71 9.22 0.60
N GLN A 35 -0.77 8.40 -0.46
CA GLN A 35 -1.99 8.16 -1.23
C GLN A 35 -3.10 7.55 -0.37
N MET A 36 -2.75 6.63 0.52
CA MET A 36 -3.68 6.05 1.49
C MET A 36 -4.28 7.11 2.41
N ASN A 37 -3.46 8.00 2.98
CA ASN A 37 -3.95 9.09 3.83
C ASN A 37 -4.91 10.01 3.08
N ILE A 38 -4.59 10.34 1.82
CA ILE A 38 -5.49 11.11 0.95
C ILE A 38 -6.82 10.38 0.77
N LEU A 39 -6.80 9.10 0.43
CA LEU A 39 -8.03 8.32 0.24
C LEU A 39 -8.86 8.20 1.52
N PHE A 40 -8.25 8.08 2.71
CA PHE A 40 -8.97 8.11 3.98
C PHE A 40 -9.70 9.44 4.19
N VAL A 41 -9.03 10.56 3.91
CA VAL A 41 -9.63 11.90 4.00
C VAL A 41 -10.76 12.04 2.98
N THR A 42 -10.54 11.63 1.73
CA THR A 42 -11.56 11.67 0.67
C THR A 42 -12.78 10.81 1.02
N ASN A 43 -12.57 9.60 1.55
CA ASN A 43 -13.67 8.71 1.95
C ASN A 43 -14.49 9.32 3.11
N THR A 44 -13.82 9.97 4.06
CA THR A 44 -14.48 10.71 5.16
C THR A 44 -15.28 11.90 4.63
N ALA A 45 -14.74 12.63 3.65
CA ALA A 45 -15.43 13.75 3.01
C ALA A 45 -16.67 13.29 2.24
N LEU A 46 -16.59 12.17 1.51
CA LEU A 46 -17.75 11.59 0.82
C LEU A 46 -18.84 11.15 1.79
N LEU A 47 -18.47 10.47 2.88
CA LEU A 47 -19.42 10.10 3.93
C LEU A 47 -20.11 11.34 4.52
N SER A 48 -19.35 12.40 4.79
CA SER A 48 -19.88 13.66 5.30
C SER A 48 -20.84 14.31 4.30
N PHE A 49 -20.47 14.36 3.02
CA PHE A 49 -21.32 14.87 1.95
C PHE A 49 -22.65 14.11 1.86
N LEU A 50 -22.60 12.78 1.83
CA LEU A 50 -23.79 11.93 1.76
C LEU A 50 -24.68 12.08 3.00
N THR A 51 -24.09 12.27 4.18
CA THR A 51 -24.81 12.49 5.44
C THR A 51 -25.49 13.86 5.47
N ILE A 52 -24.77 14.94 5.13
CA ILE A 52 -25.29 16.31 5.13
C ILE A 52 -26.40 16.46 4.09
N SER A 53 -26.22 15.87 2.91
CA SER A 53 -27.23 15.84 1.84
C SER A 53 -28.43 14.95 2.17
N ARG A 54 -28.42 14.25 3.31
CA ARG A 54 -29.44 13.30 3.77
C ARG A 54 -29.72 12.14 2.80
N LEU A 55 -28.77 11.86 1.91
CA LEU A 55 -28.89 10.81 0.89
C LEU A 55 -28.87 9.42 1.53
N ILE A 56 -28.02 9.19 2.53
CA ILE A 56 -27.98 7.91 3.26
C ILE A 56 -29.16 7.75 4.22
N THR A 57 -29.73 8.85 4.73
CA THR A 57 -30.76 8.81 5.77
C THR A 57 -32.14 8.41 5.23
N ILE A 58 -32.41 8.73 3.97
CA ILE A 58 -33.64 8.33 3.27
C ILE A 58 -33.39 6.97 2.63
N PHE A 59 -34.24 5.98 2.92
CA PHE A 59 -34.02 4.62 2.43
C PHE A 59 -34.36 4.51 0.94
N SER A 60 -33.34 4.39 0.09
CA SER A 60 -33.49 4.15 -1.35
C SER A 60 -32.47 3.11 -1.84
N LEU A 61 -32.67 2.61 -3.08
CA LEU A 61 -31.68 1.74 -3.72
C LEU A 61 -30.29 2.40 -3.83
N PHE A 62 -30.25 3.72 -4.07
CA PHE A 62 -29.01 4.49 -4.07
C PHE A 62 -28.36 4.47 -2.69
N SER A 63 -29.13 4.69 -1.62
CA SER A 63 -28.62 4.72 -0.24
C SER A 63 -28.03 3.36 0.17
N VAL A 64 -28.70 2.26 -0.19
CA VAL A 64 -28.18 0.90 0.04
C VAL A 64 -26.86 0.70 -0.70
N LEU A 65 -26.80 1.09 -1.98
CA LEU A 65 -25.60 0.96 -2.79
C LEU A 65 -24.44 1.81 -2.25
N GLU A 66 -24.71 3.06 -1.88
CA GLU A 66 -23.76 3.99 -1.27
C GLU A 66 -23.18 3.42 0.04
N ILE A 67 -24.03 2.89 0.93
CA ILE A 67 -23.59 2.27 2.19
C ILE A 67 -22.70 1.05 1.92
N LEU A 68 -23.11 0.16 1.00
CA LEU A 68 -22.33 -1.04 0.68
C LEU A 68 -20.98 -0.69 0.06
N LEU A 69 -20.94 0.28 -0.85
CA LEU A 69 -19.71 0.74 -1.47
C LEU A 69 -18.81 1.45 -0.45
N LEU A 70 -19.36 2.29 0.43
CA LEU A 70 -18.61 2.93 1.53
C LEU A 70 -18.00 1.89 2.47
N LEU A 71 -18.77 0.87 2.85
CA LEU A 71 -18.29 -0.21 3.71
C LEU A 71 -17.16 -0.99 3.03
N PHE A 72 -17.36 -1.34 1.75
CA PHE A 72 -16.34 -2.04 0.97
C PHE A 72 -15.06 -1.20 0.82
N ASN A 73 -15.18 0.11 0.55
CA ASN A 73 -14.06 1.03 0.50
C ASN A 73 -13.31 1.09 1.84
N PHE A 74 -14.05 1.18 2.95
CA PHE A 74 -13.47 1.19 4.28
C PHE A 74 -12.68 -0.10 4.56
N MET A 75 -13.20 -1.27 4.17
CA MET A 75 -12.46 -2.54 4.30
C MET A 75 -11.15 -2.55 3.49
N LEU A 76 -11.16 -2.03 2.26
CA LEU A 76 -9.96 -1.93 1.42
C LEU A 76 -8.90 -1.02 2.06
N LEU A 77 -9.32 0.14 2.58
CA LEU A 77 -8.43 1.10 3.23
C LEU A 77 -7.86 0.54 4.54
N ILE A 78 -8.66 -0.15 5.36
CA ILE A 78 -8.16 -0.84 6.57
C ILE A 78 -7.15 -1.92 6.21
N ARG A 79 -7.40 -2.70 5.14
CA ARG A 79 -6.45 -3.72 4.67
C ARG A 79 -5.12 -3.11 4.22
N ALA A 80 -5.15 -1.93 3.60
CA ALA A 80 -3.94 -1.18 3.23
C ALA A 80 -3.20 -0.63 4.47
N LEU A 81 -3.94 -0.26 5.52
CA LEU A 81 -3.42 0.33 6.76
C LEU A 81 -2.85 -0.69 7.75
N LEU A 82 -3.21 -1.98 7.63
CA LEU A 82 -2.74 -3.01 8.56
C LEU A 82 -1.21 -2.96 8.71
N PRO A 83 -0.68 -2.87 9.94
CA PRO A 83 0.74 -2.72 10.16
C PRO A 83 1.47 -3.96 9.66
N ARG A 84 2.35 -3.78 8.67
CA ARG A 84 3.22 -4.83 8.12
C ARG A 84 4.66 -4.56 8.51
N LYS A 85 5.39 -5.62 8.86
CA LYS A 85 6.80 -5.54 9.22
C LYS A 85 7.61 -5.23 7.95
N PHE A 86 8.35 -4.13 7.96
CA PHE A 86 9.32 -3.83 6.90
C PHE A 86 10.64 -4.52 7.25
N PHE A 87 11.06 -5.46 6.40
CA PHE A 87 12.29 -6.22 6.62
C PHE A 87 13.50 -5.35 6.31
N VAL A 88 14.56 -5.49 7.10
CA VAL A 88 15.82 -4.75 6.95
C VAL A 88 16.98 -5.73 7.07
N SER A 89 17.99 -5.56 6.22
CA SER A 89 19.23 -6.34 6.26
C SER A 89 20.46 -5.41 6.35
N PRO A 90 21.48 -5.74 7.17
CA PRO A 90 21.53 -6.87 8.09
C PRO A 90 20.47 -6.74 9.19
N ASN A 91 19.86 -7.87 9.56
CA ASN A 91 18.97 -7.89 10.71
C ASN A 91 19.83 -7.81 11.99
N LEU A 92 19.78 -6.66 12.65
CA LEU A 92 20.55 -6.40 13.87
C LEU A 92 19.89 -6.96 15.12
N GLU A 93 18.61 -7.34 15.05
CA GLU A 93 17.87 -7.91 16.18
C GLU A 93 18.17 -9.40 16.37
N THR A 94 18.75 -10.05 15.36
CA THR A 94 19.12 -11.47 15.39
C THR A 94 20.58 -11.67 15.78
N ASP A 95 20.82 -12.69 16.61
CA ASP A 95 22.15 -13.17 17.00
C ASP A 95 23.06 -13.51 15.80
N ASP A 96 22.48 -13.71 14.62
CA ASP A 96 23.19 -13.95 13.36
C ASP A 96 24.21 -12.87 13.02
N PHE A 97 23.96 -11.60 13.38
CA PHE A 97 24.92 -10.54 13.09
C PHE A 97 26.24 -10.74 13.82
N GLN A 98 26.17 -10.99 15.11
CA GLN A 98 27.36 -11.18 15.93
C GLN A 98 28.00 -12.57 15.71
N ASN A 99 27.18 -13.60 15.53
CA ASN A 99 27.65 -14.98 15.54
C ASN A 99 28.01 -15.54 14.16
N LYS A 100 27.49 -14.96 13.08
CA LYS A 100 27.68 -15.42 11.69
C LYS A 100 28.37 -14.36 10.84
N TYR A 101 27.82 -13.15 10.76
CA TYR A 101 28.34 -12.13 9.83
C TYR A 101 29.72 -11.59 10.20
N LEU A 102 30.04 -11.43 11.50
CA LEU A 102 31.36 -10.95 11.94
C LEU A 102 32.51 -11.94 11.68
N LYS A 103 32.20 -13.21 11.40
CA LYS A 103 33.22 -14.26 11.15
C LYS A 103 33.60 -14.38 9.68
N PHE A 104 32.85 -13.75 8.79
CA PHE A 104 33.12 -13.82 7.35
C PHE A 104 34.32 -12.96 6.94
N SER A 105 35.02 -13.40 5.89
CA SER A 105 35.92 -12.51 5.17
C SER A 105 35.12 -11.37 4.50
N PRO A 106 35.75 -10.22 4.19
CA PRO A 106 35.04 -9.10 3.56
C PRO A 106 34.29 -9.46 2.27
N GLN A 107 34.85 -10.36 1.45
CA GLN A 107 34.23 -10.81 0.20
C GLN A 107 33.02 -11.72 0.45
N GLU A 108 33.15 -12.68 1.36
CA GLU A 108 32.04 -13.56 1.76
C GLU A 108 30.90 -12.76 2.40
N TYR A 109 31.23 -11.79 3.26
CA TYR A 109 30.26 -10.89 3.86
C TYR A 109 29.48 -10.11 2.79
N GLN A 110 30.18 -9.50 1.83
CA GLN A 110 29.54 -8.73 0.76
C GLN A 110 28.63 -9.62 -0.11
N SER A 111 29.09 -10.81 -0.50
CA SER A 111 28.30 -11.75 -1.29
C SER A 111 27.04 -12.20 -0.55
N GLN A 112 27.19 -12.62 0.72
CA GLN A 112 26.05 -13.03 1.54
C GLN A 112 25.08 -11.86 1.79
N MET A 113 25.61 -10.64 1.97
CA MET A 113 24.77 -9.45 2.17
C MET A 113 23.93 -9.15 0.93
N LEU A 114 24.45 -9.33 -0.28
CA LEU A 114 23.67 -9.19 -1.51
C LEU A 114 22.50 -10.17 -1.57
N VAL A 115 22.73 -11.42 -1.18
CA VAL A 115 21.67 -12.45 -1.11
C VAL A 115 20.59 -12.02 -0.11
N ASN A 116 21.00 -11.62 1.10
CA ASN A 116 20.05 -11.19 2.14
C ASN A 116 19.27 -9.92 1.74
N LEU A 117 19.92 -8.96 1.08
CA LEU A 117 19.29 -7.74 0.59
C LEU A 117 18.28 -8.05 -0.52
N ARG A 118 18.58 -9.00 -1.41
CA ARG A 118 17.64 -9.49 -2.42
C ARG A 118 16.42 -10.14 -1.78
N GLU A 119 16.62 -11.01 -0.78
CA GLU A 119 15.51 -11.66 -0.06
C GLU A 119 14.64 -10.62 0.66
N THR A 120 15.28 -9.66 1.34
CA THR A 120 14.61 -8.54 2.00
C THR A 120 13.79 -7.72 1.01
N TYR A 121 14.36 -7.40 -0.16
CA TYR A 121 13.65 -6.69 -1.23
C TYR A 121 12.42 -7.46 -1.70
N ASN A 122 12.54 -8.76 -1.97
CA ASN A 122 11.43 -9.58 -2.43
C ASN A 122 10.29 -9.66 -1.40
N GLU A 123 10.61 -9.80 -0.12
CA GLU A 123 9.60 -9.84 0.94
C GLU A 123 8.91 -8.49 1.13
N ASN A 124 9.66 -7.39 1.07
CA ASN A 124 9.08 -6.04 1.11
C ASN A 124 8.25 -5.73 -0.15
N GLN A 125 8.65 -6.24 -1.31
CA GLN A 125 7.99 -5.97 -2.59
C GLN A 125 6.56 -6.50 -2.60
N LYS A 126 6.35 -7.73 -2.09
CA LYS A 126 5.01 -8.31 -1.93
C LYS A 126 4.09 -7.43 -1.10
N GLN A 127 4.64 -6.82 -0.04
CA GLN A 127 3.86 -5.93 0.82
C GLN A 127 3.50 -4.62 0.12
N VAL A 128 4.45 -4.04 -0.63
CA VAL A 128 4.23 -2.82 -1.42
C VAL A 128 3.16 -3.07 -2.48
N GLU A 129 3.22 -4.19 -3.19
CA GLU A 129 2.23 -4.59 -4.19
C GLU A 129 0.84 -4.78 -3.60
N ASP A 130 0.73 -5.48 -2.47
CA ASP A 130 -0.54 -5.67 -1.78
C ASP A 130 -1.20 -4.34 -1.34
N ILE A 131 -0.39 -3.39 -0.85
CA ILE A 131 -0.87 -2.04 -0.49
C ILE A 131 -1.32 -1.33 -1.76
N SER A 132 -0.49 -1.32 -2.80
CA SER A 132 -0.80 -0.67 -4.08
C SER A 132 -2.09 -1.20 -4.71
N GLN A 133 -2.28 -2.52 -4.71
CA GLN A 133 -3.50 -3.14 -5.22
C GLN A 133 -4.73 -2.74 -4.40
N SER A 134 -4.62 -2.75 -3.06
CA SER A 134 -5.70 -2.33 -2.17
C SER A 134 -6.09 -0.87 -2.39
N LEU A 135 -5.11 0.02 -2.56
CA LEU A 135 -5.33 1.44 -2.84
C LEU A 135 -5.91 1.68 -4.24
N THR A 136 -5.49 0.90 -5.23
CA THR A 136 -6.03 0.95 -6.59
C THR A 136 -7.52 0.62 -6.57
N TYR A 137 -7.91 -0.48 -5.92
CA TYR A 137 -9.34 -0.80 -5.77
C TYR A 137 -10.08 0.25 -4.95
N ALA A 138 -9.51 0.73 -3.86
CA ALA A 138 -10.14 1.78 -3.04
C ALA A 138 -10.39 3.05 -3.87
N THR A 139 -9.47 3.42 -4.76
CA THR A 139 -9.63 4.56 -5.68
C THR A 139 -10.82 4.36 -6.61
N PHE A 140 -10.93 3.19 -7.25
CA PHE A 140 -12.06 2.89 -8.14
C PHE A 140 -13.39 2.88 -7.40
N VAL A 141 -13.44 2.28 -6.20
CA VAL A 141 -14.64 2.25 -5.36
C VAL A 141 -15.02 3.67 -4.91
N THR A 142 -14.05 4.49 -4.53
CA THR A 142 -14.25 5.91 -4.16
C THR A 142 -14.87 6.69 -5.32
N ALA A 143 -14.35 6.52 -6.53
CA ALA A 143 -14.91 7.13 -7.73
C ALA A 143 -16.34 6.63 -8.01
N GLY A 144 -16.60 5.33 -7.81
CA GLY A 144 -17.93 4.74 -7.92
C GLY A 144 -18.93 5.34 -6.93
N ILE A 145 -18.54 5.50 -5.66
CA ILE A 145 -19.37 6.15 -4.63
C ILE A 145 -19.72 7.57 -5.06
N ALA A 146 -18.73 8.36 -5.49
CA ALA A 146 -18.97 9.73 -5.92
C ALA A 146 -19.93 9.80 -7.11
N PHE A 147 -19.79 8.91 -8.09
CA PHE A 147 -20.67 8.84 -9.24
C PHE A 147 -22.12 8.48 -8.84
N VAL A 148 -22.29 7.46 -8.01
CA VAL A 148 -23.60 7.05 -7.49
C VAL A 148 -24.25 8.20 -6.69
N ALA A 149 -23.48 8.87 -5.84
CA ALA A 149 -23.94 10.00 -5.04
C ALA A 149 -24.45 11.16 -5.92
N LEU A 150 -23.72 11.47 -7.00
CA LEU A 150 -24.15 12.51 -7.95
C LEU A 150 -25.44 12.11 -8.67
N LEU A 151 -25.56 10.85 -9.11
CA LEU A 151 -26.79 10.36 -9.72
C LEU A 151 -27.97 10.38 -8.74
N HIS A 152 -27.73 10.02 -7.48
CA HIS A 152 -28.72 10.06 -6.43
C HIS A 152 -29.21 11.49 -6.21
N GLN A 153 -28.30 12.46 -6.12
CA GLN A 153 -28.61 13.88 -5.99
C GLN A 153 -29.44 14.42 -7.18
N VAL A 154 -29.06 14.07 -8.41
CA VAL A 154 -29.80 14.46 -9.63
C VAL A 154 -31.20 13.87 -9.60
N THR A 155 -31.34 12.59 -9.25
CA THR A 155 -32.63 11.90 -9.18
C THR A 155 -33.55 12.56 -8.17
N VAL A 156 -33.03 12.86 -6.99
CA VAL A 156 -33.73 13.57 -5.91
C VAL A 156 -34.14 14.98 -6.33
N TYR A 157 -33.30 15.69 -7.08
CA TYR A 157 -33.61 17.03 -7.57
C TYR A 157 -34.79 17.03 -8.58
N PHE A 158 -34.82 16.07 -9.51
CA PHE A 158 -35.87 15.99 -10.54
C PHE A 158 -37.14 15.28 -10.06
N ILE A 159 -37.06 14.41 -9.06
CA ILE A 159 -38.19 13.67 -8.48
C ILE A 159 -38.23 13.94 -6.97
N PRO A 160 -38.64 15.15 -6.54
CA PRO A 160 -38.63 15.55 -5.13
C PRO A 160 -39.60 14.75 -4.25
N GLU A 161 -40.52 13.98 -4.84
CA GLU A 161 -41.39 13.03 -4.13
C GLU A 161 -40.59 11.94 -3.40
N LEU A 162 -39.39 11.60 -3.89
CA LEU A 162 -38.47 10.67 -3.25
C LEU A 162 -37.82 11.23 -1.97
N GLN A 163 -37.90 12.53 -1.70
CA GLN A 163 -37.42 13.11 -0.44
C GLN A 163 -38.42 12.97 0.73
N LYS A 164 -39.68 12.60 0.44
CA LYS A 164 -40.78 12.59 1.43
C LYS A 164 -41.15 11.21 1.95
N ILE A 165 -40.56 10.15 1.39
CA ILE A 165 -40.70 8.75 1.82
C ILE A 165 -39.53 8.42 2.73
#